data_AF-A0A5J4PHZ7-F1
#
_entry.id   AF-A0A5J4PHZ7-F1
#
_cell.length_a   1.000
_cell.length_b   1.000
_cell.length_c   1.000
_cell.angle_alpha   90.00
_cell.angle_beta   90.00
_cell.angle_gamma   90.00
#
_symmetry.space_group_name_H-M   'P 1'
#
loop_
_entity.id
_entity.type
_entity.pdbx_description
1 polymer ?
#
loop_
_entity_poly.entity_id
_entity_poly.type
_entity_poly.pdbx_seq_one_letter_code
_entity_poly.pdbx_strand_id
1 'polypeptide(L)'
;HARTDYEYAQNMLFPRMYSSSYADEYKQWMDIKGHNVPYNQCGERIMVTVPTQWENIKFFFSYQLNYMYWRYFMWNFAGRQNDVQGNGEIESGNWITGIPFIDNLLIDNQKMMPQELKDNKGHNVYYCLPLLLGIIGLLWQSYRGLKGIRQFWVVFFLFFMTGIAIVVYLNQTPSQPRERDYAYTGSFYAFAIWIGMGVAGVSHLLQKYGKMKELPAALLSLVCLFIPVQMAGQTWNDHDRSGRYVCRDFGQNYLMSLQESGNPIIFTNGDNDTFPLWYNQE
;
A
#
# COMPACT_ATOMS: atom_id res chain seq x y z
N HIS A 1 10.44 16.43 -39.98
CA HIS A 1 10.14 16.25 -38.55
C HIS A 1 9.41 17.49 -38.03
N ALA A 2 8.07 17.47 -38.04
CA ALA A 2 7.30 18.52 -37.40
C ALA A 2 7.50 18.38 -35.88
N ARG A 3 8.01 19.41 -35.22
CA ARG A 3 7.92 19.52 -33.77
C ARG A 3 6.44 19.66 -33.45
N THR A 4 5.87 18.65 -32.80
CA THR A 4 4.58 18.79 -32.14
C THR A 4 4.81 19.72 -30.96
N ASP A 5 4.48 21.00 -31.09
CA ASP A 5 4.44 21.91 -29.95
C ASP A 5 3.32 21.41 -29.03
N TYR A 6 3.70 20.81 -27.90
CA TYR A 6 2.75 20.39 -26.88
C TYR A 6 2.18 21.64 -26.21
N GLU A 7 1.01 22.10 -26.66
CA GLU A 7 0.22 23.05 -25.88
C GLU A 7 -0.34 22.31 -24.66
N TYR A 8 0.28 22.51 -23.49
CA TYR A 8 -0.26 22.00 -22.24
C TYR A 8 -1.53 22.77 -21.89
N ALA A 9 -2.69 22.14 -22.06
CA ALA A 9 -3.99 22.71 -21.66
C ALA A 9 -4.14 22.84 -20.13
N GLN A 10 -3.27 22.19 -19.35
CA GLN A 10 -3.29 22.17 -17.89
C GLN A 10 -2.04 22.82 -17.30
N ASN A 11 -2.13 24.11 -16.96
CA ASN A 11 -1.11 24.81 -16.18
C ASN A 11 -1.60 24.97 -14.73
N MET A 12 -1.48 23.90 -13.94
CA MET A 12 -1.87 23.88 -12.53
C MET A 12 -0.66 23.87 -11.61
N LEU A 13 -0.83 24.39 -10.39
CA LEU A 13 0.15 24.19 -9.34
C LEU A 13 0.06 22.74 -8.86
N PHE A 14 1.16 22.00 -8.87
CA PHE A 14 1.19 20.59 -8.41
C PHE A 14 0.21 19.68 -9.18
N PRO A 15 0.35 19.51 -10.51
CA PRO A 15 -0.57 18.70 -11.32
C PRO A 15 -0.44 17.20 -11.00
N ARG A 16 -1.57 16.54 -10.74
CA ARG A 16 -1.70 15.14 -10.34
C ARG A 16 -2.57 14.33 -11.30
N MET A 17 -3.57 14.97 -11.91
CA MET A 17 -4.31 14.42 -13.04
C MET A 17 -3.68 14.92 -14.34
N TYR A 18 -2.85 14.08 -14.97
CA TYR A 18 -2.01 14.52 -16.10
C TYR A 18 -2.19 13.69 -17.37
N SER A 19 -2.74 12.47 -17.28
CA SER A 19 -2.84 11.57 -18.43
C SER A 19 -4.23 11.59 -19.04
N SER A 20 -4.33 12.00 -20.30
CA SER A 20 -5.59 11.98 -21.05
C SER A 20 -6.11 10.56 -21.29
N SER A 21 -5.21 9.56 -21.33
CA SER A 21 -5.59 8.15 -21.52
C SER A 21 -6.33 7.55 -20.32
N TYR A 22 -6.27 8.20 -19.15
CA TYR A 22 -6.96 7.76 -17.93
C TYR A 22 -8.12 8.70 -17.54
N ALA A 23 -8.59 9.54 -18.49
CA ALA A 23 -9.58 10.57 -18.22
C ALA A 23 -10.90 10.02 -17.67
N ASP A 24 -11.32 8.85 -18.13
CA ASP A 24 -12.56 8.21 -17.69
C ASP A 24 -12.40 7.60 -16.30
N GLU A 25 -11.25 7.02 -15.98
CA GLU A 25 -10.94 6.45 -14.68
C GLU A 25 -10.78 7.54 -13.62
N TYR A 26 -10.23 8.72 -13.98
CA TYR A 26 -10.25 9.89 -13.10
C TYR A 26 -11.69 10.31 -12.75
N LYS A 27 -12.62 10.28 -13.73
CA LYS A 27 -14.04 10.61 -13.53
C LYS A 27 -14.79 9.53 -12.75
N GLN A 28 -14.43 8.26 -12.92
CA GLN A 28 -14.99 7.16 -12.14
C GLN A 28 -14.60 7.26 -10.66
N TRP A 29 -13.34 7.64 -10.39
CA TRP A 29 -12.85 7.80 -9.01
C TRP A 29 -13.48 9.00 -8.30
N MET A 30 -13.69 10.10 -9.03
CA MET A 30 -14.25 11.33 -8.47
C MET A 30 -15.06 12.10 -9.49
N ASP A 31 -16.17 12.70 -9.05
CA ASP A 31 -16.97 13.61 -9.87
C ASP A 31 -16.16 14.85 -10.26
N ILE A 32 -15.66 14.88 -11.51
CA ILE A 32 -14.89 15.98 -12.10
C ILE A 32 -15.83 16.82 -12.95
N LYS A 33 -16.09 18.04 -12.49
CA LYS A 33 -16.90 19.03 -13.22
C LYS A 33 -16.04 19.77 -14.23
N GLY A 34 -14.86 20.21 -13.79
CA GLY A 34 -13.88 20.89 -14.63
C GLY A 34 -14.44 22.04 -15.48
N HIS A 35 -13.73 22.37 -16.54
CA HIS A 35 -14.19 23.27 -17.61
C HIS A 35 -13.67 22.77 -18.95
N ASN A 36 -14.44 22.98 -20.01
CA ASN A 36 -14.08 22.50 -21.34
C ASN A 36 -13.18 23.50 -22.06
N VAL A 37 -12.03 23.03 -22.51
CA VAL A 37 -11.05 23.82 -23.25
C VAL A 37 -10.90 23.21 -24.65
N PRO A 38 -10.91 24.01 -25.73
CA PRO A 38 -10.62 23.50 -27.06
C PRO A 38 -9.17 23.04 -27.14
N TYR A 39 -8.95 21.79 -27.52
CA TYR A 39 -7.64 21.16 -27.68
C TYR A 39 -7.48 20.62 -29.09
N ASN A 40 -6.32 20.83 -29.69
CA ASN A 40 -6.03 20.35 -31.05
C ASN A 40 -5.32 18.99 -30.98
N GLN A 41 -6.05 17.91 -31.24
CA GLN A 41 -5.49 16.58 -31.36
C GLN A 41 -5.25 16.27 -32.84
N CYS A 42 -3.99 16.34 -33.28
CA CYS A 42 -3.57 15.98 -34.65
C CYS A 42 -4.33 16.69 -35.79
N GLY A 43 -4.75 17.94 -35.58
CA GLY A 43 -5.49 18.75 -36.58
C GLY A 43 -7.00 18.81 -36.34
N GLU A 44 -7.54 17.99 -35.43
CA GLU A 44 -8.94 18.01 -35.02
C GLU A 44 -9.13 18.78 -33.70
N ARG A 45 -10.05 19.75 -33.69
CA ARG A 45 -10.41 20.49 -32.47
C ARG A 45 -11.42 19.70 -31.66
N ILE A 46 -10.97 19.09 -30.57
CA ILE A 46 -11.83 18.41 -29.60
C ILE A 46 -11.98 19.26 -28.34
N MET A 47 -13.12 19.14 -27.66
CA MET A 47 -13.30 19.76 -26.34
C MET A 47 -12.79 18.80 -25.27
N VAL A 48 -11.80 19.22 -24.49
CA VAL A 48 -11.25 18.44 -23.38
C VAL A 48 -11.67 19.07 -22.07
N THR A 49 -12.22 18.26 -21.16
CA THR A 49 -12.54 18.72 -19.81
C THR A 49 -11.27 18.77 -18.97
N VAL A 50 -10.87 19.99 -18.60
CA VAL A 50 -9.75 20.25 -17.72
C VAL A 50 -10.29 20.36 -16.28
N PRO A 51 -9.78 19.56 -15.31
CA PRO A 51 -10.20 19.66 -13.93
C PRO A 51 -9.85 21.03 -13.36
N THR A 52 -10.41 21.37 -12.21
CA THR A 52 -10.02 22.55 -11.43
C THR A 52 -8.82 22.23 -10.54
N GLN A 53 -8.12 23.26 -10.06
CA GLN A 53 -7.03 23.11 -9.09
C GLN A 53 -7.49 22.35 -7.83
N TRP A 54 -8.73 22.58 -7.38
CA TRP A 54 -9.28 21.90 -6.22
C TRP A 54 -9.58 20.43 -6.47
N GLU A 55 -10.12 20.08 -7.64
CA GLU A 55 -10.31 18.68 -8.05
C GLU A 55 -8.97 17.95 -8.11
N ASN A 56 -7.93 18.61 -8.63
CA ASN A 56 -6.57 18.08 -8.65
C ASN A 56 -6.00 17.80 -7.24
N ILE A 57 -6.20 18.72 -6.29
CA ILE A 57 -5.80 18.52 -4.88
C ILE A 57 -6.65 17.42 -4.22
N LYS A 58 -7.96 17.38 -4.50
CA LYS A 58 -8.86 16.35 -3.98
C LYS A 58 -8.43 14.96 -4.46
N PHE A 59 -8.03 14.81 -5.72
CA PHE A 59 -7.48 13.58 -6.27
C PHE A 59 -6.23 13.11 -5.51
N PHE A 60 -5.32 14.04 -5.20
CA PHE A 60 -4.12 13.73 -4.40
C PHE A 60 -4.47 13.12 -3.05
N PHE A 61 -5.41 13.74 -2.32
CA PHE A 61 -5.79 13.25 -0.99
C PHE A 61 -6.64 11.98 -1.05
N SER A 62 -7.58 11.87 -1.99
CA SER A 62 -8.52 10.74 -2.06
C SER A 62 -7.91 9.50 -2.68
N TYR A 63 -7.25 9.62 -3.83
CA TYR A 63 -6.67 8.47 -4.52
C TYR A 63 -5.25 8.24 -4.05
N GLN A 64 -4.37 9.23 -4.20
CA GLN A 64 -2.94 8.98 -4.10
C GLN A 64 -2.48 8.78 -2.65
N LEU A 65 -2.93 9.61 -1.72
CA LEU A 65 -2.61 9.43 -0.30
C LEU A 65 -3.50 8.40 0.36
N ASN A 66 -4.83 8.49 0.21
CA ASN A 66 -5.72 7.57 0.91
C ASN A 66 -5.72 6.17 0.27
N TYR A 67 -6.15 6.03 -0.97
CA TYR A 67 -6.28 4.72 -1.61
C TYR A 67 -4.94 4.03 -1.93
N MET A 68 -3.94 4.78 -2.40
CA MET A 68 -2.66 4.20 -2.84
C MET A 68 -1.61 4.14 -1.75
N TYR A 69 -1.80 4.77 -0.58
CA TYR A 69 -0.83 4.70 0.51
C TYR A 69 -1.45 4.29 1.83
N TRP A 70 -2.41 5.06 2.36
CA TRP A 70 -3.00 4.75 3.66
C TRP A 70 -3.73 3.41 3.67
N ARG A 71 -4.37 3.00 2.57
CA ARG A 71 -4.94 1.65 2.43
C ARG A 71 -3.91 0.55 2.68
N TYR A 72 -2.77 0.58 1.99
CA TYR A 72 -1.70 -0.41 2.18
C TYR A 72 -1.03 -0.30 3.55
N PHE A 73 -0.87 0.92 4.06
CA PHE A 73 -0.38 1.14 5.41
C PHE A 73 -1.31 0.45 6.43
N MET A 74 -2.62 0.59 6.28
CA MET A 74 -3.61 -0.03 7.15
C MET A 74 -3.73 -1.54 6.95
N TRP A 75 -3.47 -2.08 5.75
CA TRP A 75 -3.31 -3.53 5.56
C TRP A 75 -2.27 -4.15 6.48
N ASN A 76 -1.22 -3.40 6.83
CA ASN A 76 -0.14 -3.88 7.68
C ASN A 76 -0.41 -3.67 9.18
N PHE A 77 -1.19 -2.65 9.55
CA PHE A 77 -1.31 -2.22 10.95
C PHE A 77 -2.72 -2.25 11.55
N ALA A 78 -3.74 -2.47 10.73
CA ALA A 78 -5.14 -2.63 11.15
C ALA A 78 -5.75 -3.96 10.69
N GLY A 79 -5.53 -4.32 9.42
CA GLY A 79 -6.06 -5.53 8.80
C GLY A 79 -6.38 -5.33 7.31
N ARG A 80 -6.58 -6.44 6.60
CA ARG A 80 -6.81 -6.52 5.16
C ARG A 80 -8.09 -7.30 4.88
N GLN A 81 -8.96 -6.73 4.04
CA GLN A 81 -10.23 -7.35 3.67
C GLN A 81 -10.03 -8.63 2.85
N ASN A 82 -9.17 -8.59 1.83
CA ASN A 82 -8.78 -9.71 0.97
C ASN A 82 -7.57 -9.32 0.12
N ASP A 83 -7.02 -10.31 -0.60
CA ASP A 83 -5.91 -10.12 -1.54
C ASP A 83 -6.31 -9.84 -2.99
N VAL A 84 -7.59 -9.59 -3.24
CA VAL A 84 -8.11 -9.26 -4.58
C VAL A 84 -7.75 -7.82 -4.91
N GLN A 85 -7.24 -7.61 -6.12
CA GLN A 85 -6.95 -6.28 -6.62
C GLN A 85 -8.24 -5.45 -6.72
N GLY A 86 -8.24 -4.28 -6.09
CA GLY A 86 -9.34 -3.33 -6.18
C GLY A 86 -8.99 -2.12 -7.06
N ASN A 87 -10.02 -1.45 -7.57
CA ASN A 87 -9.98 -0.12 -8.17
C ASN A 87 -10.92 0.87 -7.44
N GLY A 88 -11.25 0.60 -6.17
CA GLY A 88 -12.11 1.44 -5.34
C GLY A 88 -13.46 0.80 -4.98
N GLU A 89 -13.67 -0.46 -5.36
CA GLU A 89 -14.86 -1.22 -4.98
C GLU A 89 -14.84 -1.56 -3.49
N ILE A 90 -16.03 -1.69 -2.90
CA ILE A 90 -16.21 -1.98 -1.47
C ILE A 90 -15.81 -3.43 -1.13
N GLU A 91 -15.82 -4.32 -2.12
CA GLU A 91 -15.61 -5.75 -1.93
C GLU A 91 -14.16 -6.20 -2.14
N SER A 92 -13.30 -5.35 -2.71
CA SER A 92 -11.97 -5.75 -3.17
C SER A 92 -10.87 -4.84 -2.64
N GLY A 93 -9.87 -5.43 -1.98
CA GLY A 93 -8.65 -4.75 -1.62
C GLY A 93 -8.79 -3.66 -0.55
N ASN A 94 -9.85 -3.62 0.25
CA ASN A 94 -9.94 -2.65 1.33
C ASN A 94 -9.16 -3.07 2.57
N TRP A 95 -8.96 -2.14 3.50
CA TRP A 95 -8.45 -2.44 4.83
C TRP A 95 -9.62 -2.55 5.81
N ILE A 96 -9.44 -3.36 6.85
CA ILE A 96 -10.42 -3.56 7.91
C ILE A 96 -9.73 -3.55 9.27
N THR A 97 -10.53 -3.45 10.33
CA THR A 97 -10.07 -3.53 11.70
C THR A 97 -10.42 -4.86 12.36
N GLY A 98 -11.50 -5.53 11.93
CA GLY A 98 -12.13 -6.64 12.64
C GLY A 98 -13.09 -6.21 13.73
N ILE A 99 -13.32 -4.90 13.89
CA ILE A 99 -14.29 -4.34 14.84
C ILE A 99 -15.55 -4.01 14.04
N PRO A 100 -16.65 -4.77 14.18
CA PRO A 100 -17.80 -4.67 13.29
C PRO A 100 -18.39 -3.25 13.16
N PHE A 101 -18.37 -2.47 14.25
CA PHE A 101 -18.84 -1.09 14.23
C PHE A 101 -18.00 -0.19 13.32
N ILE A 102 -16.67 -0.35 13.33
CA ILE A 102 -15.76 0.46 12.52
C ILE A 102 -15.81 -0.04 11.07
N ASP A 103 -15.78 -1.35 10.87
CA ASP A 103 -15.72 -1.94 9.53
C ASP A 103 -16.99 -1.65 8.73
N ASN A 104 -18.16 -1.68 9.38
CA ASN A 104 -19.42 -1.32 8.73
C ASN A 104 -19.49 0.16 8.31
N LEU A 105 -18.72 1.06 8.96
CA LEU A 105 -18.61 2.46 8.54
C LEU A 105 -17.62 2.65 7.39
N LEU A 106 -16.63 1.77 7.26
CA LEU A 106 -15.60 1.85 6.23
C LEU A 106 -16.05 1.25 4.90
N ILE A 107 -16.63 0.06 4.95
CA ILE A 107 -16.88 -0.78 3.77
C ILE A 107 -18.28 -1.45 3.81
N ASP A 108 -19.22 -0.85 4.53
CA ASP A 108 -20.60 -1.35 4.67
C ASP A 108 -20.68 -2.76 5.29
N ASN A 109 -21.89 -3.32 5.39
CA ASN A 109 -22.21 -4.49 6.20
C ASN A 109 -21.49 -5.78 5.74
N GLN A 110 -20.35 -6.05 6.36
CA GLN A 110 -19.50 -7.21 6.09
C GLN A 110 -20.19 -8.58 6.31
N LYS A 111 -21.33 -8.62 7.02
CA LYS A 111 -22.07 -9.87 7.23
C LYS A 111 -22.64 -10.43 5.93
N MET A 112 -22.97 -9.55 4.98
CA MET A 112 -23.54 -9.92 3.69
C MET A 112 -22.51 -10.38 2.66
N MET A 113 -21.21 -10.35 3.00
CA MET A 113 -20.17 -10.75 2.03
C MET A 113 -20.30 -12.24 1.66
N PRO A 114 -20.09 -12.56 0.36
CA PRO A 114 -19.96 -13.93 -0.13
C PRO A 114 -18.97 -14.75 0.69
N GLN A 115 -19.26 -16.04 0.88
CA GLN A 115 -18.42 -16.92 1.67
C GLN A 115 -17.00 -17.05 1.09
N GLU A 116 -16.87 -17.01 -0.24
CA GLU A 116 -15.57 -17.04 -0.93
C GLU A 116 -14.64 -15.87 -0.54
N LEU A 117 -15.19 -14.67 -0.31
CA LEU A 117 -14.41 -13.52 0.15
C LEU A 117 -14.06 -13.62 1.64
N LYS A 118 -14.90 -14.28 2.45
CA LYS A 118 -14.60 -14.53 3.87
C LYS A 118 -13.52 -15.60 4.06
N ASP A 119 -13.52 -16.60 3.18
CA ASP A 119 -12.55 -17.69 3.20
C ASP A 119 -11.27 -17.35 2.40
N ASN A 120 -11.17 -16.12 1.88
CA ASN A 120 -9.98 -15.62 1.22
C ASN A 120 -8.80 -15.64 2.20
N LYS A 121 -7.69 -16.27 1.80
CA LYS A 121 -6.51 -16.39 2.67
C LYS A 121 -5.94 -15.03 3.08
N GLY A 122 -6.00 -14.04 2.19
CA GLY A 122 -5.56 -12.68 2.46
C GLY A 122 -6.47 -11.85 3.38
N HIS A 123 -7.57 -12.42 3.87
CA HIS A 123 -8.39 -11.81 4.91
C HIS A 123 -7.68 -11.88 6.27
N ASN A 124 -7.21 -10.74 6.76
CA ASN A 124 -6.39 -10.63 7.96
C ASN A 124 -6.91 -9.54 8.89
N VAL A 125 -7.02 -9.82 10.18
CA VAL A 125 -7.58 -8.89 11.17
C VAL A 125 -6.58 -8.66 12.31
N TYR A 126 -6.20 -7.40 12.58
CA TYR A 126 -5.25 -7.06 13.66
C TYR A 126 -5.83 -6.14 14.75
N TYR A 127 -7.11 -5.76 14.67
CA TYR A 127 -7.79 -4.93 15.67
C TYR A 127 -7.09 -3.59 15.94
N CYS A 128 -6.37 -3.06 14.95
CA CYS A 128 -5.51 -1.88 15.08
C CYS A 128 -4.45 -1.97 16.19
N LEU A 129 -4.17 -3.14 16.76
CA LEU A 129 -3.22 -3.28 17.86
C LEU A 129 -1.80 -2.84 17.46
N PRO A 130 -1.26 -3.21 16.28
CA PRO A 130 0.04 -2.72 15.83
C PRO A 130 0.02 -1.20 15.63
N LEU A 131 -1.04 -0.66 15.00
CA LEU A 131 -1.21 0.78 14.78
C LEU A 131 -1.18 1.57 16.09
N LEU A 132 -1.98 1.16 17.07
CA LEU A 132 -2.08 1.81 18.37
C LEU A 132 -0.75 1.78 19.11
N LEU A 133 -0.05 0.64 19.10
CA LEU A 133 1.27 0.53 19.73
C LEU A 133 2.30 1.43 19.05
N GLY A 134 2.28 1.52 17.71
CA GLY A 134 3.11 2.45 16.95
C GLY A 134 2.84 3.92 17.29
N ILE A 135 1.56 4.31 17.41
CA ILE A 135 1.19 5.68 17.83
C ILE A 135 1.69 5.97 19.24
N ILE A 136 1.56 5.03 20.18
CA ILE A 136 2.10 5.18 21.53
C ILE A 136 3.62 5.39 21.49
N GLY A 137 4.35 4.63 20.67
CA GLY A 137 5.79 4.77 20.53
C GLY A 137 6.22 6.09 19.91
N LEU A 138 5.51 6.54 18.88
CA LEU A 138 5.72 7.84 18.24
C LEU A 138 5.54 8.98 19.24
N LEU A 139 4.44 8.99 19.98
CA LEU A 139 4.17 10.00 21.01
C LEU A 139 5.20 9.92 22.14
N TRP A 140 5.51 8.72 22.63
CA TRP A 140 6.51 8.55 23.67
C TRP A 140 7.88 9.09 23.24
N GLN A 141 8.31 8.83 22.02
CA GLN A 141 9.58 9.33 21.49
C GLN A 141 9.59 10.86 21.41
N SER A 142 8.50 11.47 20.93
CA SER A 142 8.42 12.93 20.78
C SER A 142 8.40 13.68 22.11
N TYR A 143 7.85 13.06 23.18
CA TYR A 143 7.82 13.64 24.52
C TYR A 143 9.05 13.34 25.40
N ARG A 144 10.08 12.64 24.89
CA ARG A 144 11.32 12.30 25.63
C ARG A 144 12.40 13.41 25.58
N GLY A 145 11.99 14.66 25.36
CA GLY A 145 12.87 15.83 25.34
C GLY A 145 13.70 15.96 24.05
N LEU A 146 14.77 16.77 24.09
CA LEU A 146 15.55 17.17 22.91
C LEU A 146 16.19 16.00 22.14
N LYS A 147 16.60 14.93 22.83
CA LYS A 147 17.14 13.74 22.16
C LYS A 147 16.03 12.96 21.45
N GLY A 148 14.88 12.81 22.11
CA GLY A 148 13.72 12.13 21.56
C GLY A 148 13.21 12.80 20.27
N ILE A 149 13.06 14.13 20.28
CA ILE A 149 12.59 14.84 19.08
C ILE A 149 13.58 14.76 17.91
N ARG A 150 14.90 14.76 18.16
CA ARG A 150 15.91 14.58 17.11
C ARG A 150 15.82 13.19 16.48
N GLN A 151 15.69 12.15 17.31
CA GLN A 151 15.50 10.78 16.83
C GLN A 151 14.16 10.61 16.10
N PHE A 152 13.10 11.28 16.57
CA PHE A 152 11.80 11.29 15.91
C PHE A 152 11.92 11.79 14.49
N TRP A 153 12.61 12.92 14.26
CA TRP A 153 12.79 13.44 12.91
C TRP A 153 13.55 12.49 11.99
N VAL A 154 14.53 11.74 12.49
CA VAL A 154 15.23 10.72 11.69
C VAL A 154 14.27 9.63 11.21
N VAL A 155 13.49 9.05 12.13
CA VAL A 155 12.51 8.00 11.80
C VAL A 155 11.38 8.57 10.93
N PHE A 156 10.93 9.79 11.20
CA PHE A 156 9.90 10.48 10.43
C PHE A 156 10.34 10.75 8.99
N PHE A 157 11.57 11.22 8.77
CA PHE A 157 12.07 11.42 7.41
C PHE A 157 12.21 10.10 6.66
N LEU A 158 12.65 9.03 7.34
CA LEU A 158 12.64 7.70 6.74
C LEU A 158 11.22 7.30 6.32
N PHE A 159 10.24 7.41 7.23
CA PHE A 159 8.82 7.12 6.97
C PHE A 159 8.26 7.96 5.81
N PHE A 160 8.52 9.27 5.83
CA PHE A 160 8.01 10.20 4.82
C PHE A 160 8.63 9.95 3.45
N MET A 161 9.97 9.83 3.39
CA MET A 161 10.70 9.67 2.13
C MET A 161 10.44 8.33 1.45
N THR A 162 10.19 7.28 2.23
CA THR A 162 9.94 5.92 1.72
C THR A 162 8.44 5.57 1.64
N GLY A 163 7.57 6.55 1.83
CA GLY A 163 6.12 6.41 1.78
C GLY A 163 5.50 7.53 0.97
N ILE A 164 5.08 8.59 1.66
CA ILE A 164 4.36 9.74 1.07
C ILE A 164 5.15 10.40 -0.07
N ALA A 165 6.47 10.56 0.08
CA ALA A 165 7.28 11.17 -0.98
C ALA A 165 7.31 10.32 -2.26
N ILE A 166 7.26 8.98 -2.14
CA ILE A 166 7.17 8.07 -3.30
C ILE A 166 5.82 8.26 -4.01
N VAL A 167 4.73 8.42 -3.27
CA VAL A 167 3.41 8.75 -3.87
C VAL A 167 3.47 10.05 -4.67
N VAL A 168 4.09 11.07 -4.09
CA VAL A 168 4.30 12.36 -4.76
C VAL A 168 5.14 12.18 -6.02
N TYR A 169 6.24 11.43 -5.94
CA TYR A 169 7.15 11.20 -7.05
C TYR A 169 6.52 10.40 -8.19
N LEU A 170 5.90 9.25 -7.88
CA LEU A 170 5.34 8.35 -8.89
C LEU A 170 4.10 8.90 -9.58
N ASN A 171 3.36 9.79 -8.92
CA ASN A 171 2.14 10.40 -9.45
C ASN A 171 1.22 9.37 -10.14
N GLN A 172 0.87 8.31 -9.42
CA GLN A 172 0.14 7.18 -10.01
C GLN A 172 -1.25 7.59 -10.50
N THR A 173 -1.63 7.04 -11.66
CA THR A 173 -2.97 7.14 -12.23
C THR A 173 -3.92 6.14 -11.58
N PRO A 174 -5.25 6.34 -11.68
CA PRO A 174 -6.26 5.32 -11.39
C PRO A 174 -6.02 4.01 -12.14
N SER A 175 -6.66 2.95 -11.66
CA SER A 175 -6.70 1.63 -12.33
C SER A 175 -5.31 1.06 -12.64
N GLN A 176 -4.44 1.03 -11.61
CA GLN A 176 -3.13 0.40 -11.75
C GLN A 176 -3.30 -1.09 -12.12
N PRO A 177 -2.44 -1.65 -12.98
CA PRO A 177 -2.58 -3.03 -13.46
C PRO A 177 -2.34 -4.09 -12.38
N ARG A 178 -1.83 -3.69 -11.22
CA ARG A 178 -1.58 -4.52 -10.05
C ARG A 178 -1.41 -3.66 -8.81
N GLU A 179 -1.60 -4.28 -7.65
CA GLU A 179 -1.30 -3.65 -6.35
C GLU A 179 0.20 -3.31 -6.25
N ARG A 180 0.52 -2.21 -5.56
CA ARG A 180 1.88 -1.64 -5.47
C ARG A 180 2.32 -1.35 -4.03
N ASP A 181 1.78 -2.08 -3.07
CA ASP A 181 2.15 -2.01 -1.65
C ASP A 181 3.67 -2.11 -1.41
N TYR A 182 4.36 -2.96 -2.17
CA TYR A 182 5.81 -3.16 -2.10
C TYR A 182 6.64 -1.89 -2.35
N ALA A 183 6.08 -0.87 -3.03
CA ALA A 183 6.76 0.40 -3.24
C ALA A 183 6.90 1.22 -1.94
N TYR A 184 6.08 0.93 -0.92
CA TYR A 184 6.01 1.68 0.32
C TYR A 184 6.54 0.91 1.53
N THR A 185 7.07 -0.31 1.34
CA THR A 185 7.56 -1.18 2.42
C THR A 185 8.57 -0.49 3.34
N GLY A 186 9.40 0.41 2.81
CA GLY A 186 10.32 1.20 3.63
C GLY A 186 9.62 2.02 4.72
N SER A 187 8.45 2.60 4.41
CA SER A 187 7.67 3.37 5.38
C SER A 187 7.03 2.48 6.43
N PHE A 188 6.65 1.25 6.05
CA PHE A 188 6.08 0.26 6.98
C PHE A 188 7.14 -0.19 7.98
N TYR A 189 8.38 -0.43 7.52
CA TYR A 189 9.50 -0.71 8.41
C TYR A 189 9.83 0.48 9.32
N ALA A 190 9.79 1.71 8.81
CA ALA A 190 9.96 2.90 9.64
C ALA A 190 8.89 2.98 10.76
N PHE A 191 7.64 2.66 10.44
CA PHE A 191 6.57 2.63 11.44
C PHE A 191 6.75 1.48 12.45
N ALA A 192 7.27 0.32 12.03
CA ALA A 192 7.58 -0.79 12.93
C ALA A 192 8.63 -0.42 14.00
N ILE A 193 9.54 0.51 13.71
CA ILE A 193 10.45 1.06 14.73
C ILE A 193 9.66 1.77 15.84
N TRP A 194 8.62 2.55 15.48
CA TRP A 194 7.73 3.15 16.47
C TRP A 194 6.90 2.11 17.22
N ILE A 195 6.48 1.01 16.58
CA ILE A 195 5.82 -0.10 17.29
C ILE A 195 6.75 -0.67 18.37
N GLY A 196 8.02 -0.90 18.07
CA GLY A 196 9.02 -1.33 19.05
C GLY A 196 9.20 -0.34 20.21
N MET A 197 9.31 0.95 19.89
CA MET A 197 9.33 2.01 20.92
C MET A 197 8.01 2.10 21.72
N GLY A 198 6.90 1.67 21.13
CA GLY A 198 5.59 1.60 21.78
C GLY A 198 5.61 0.75 23.04
N VAL A 199 6.40 -0.33 23.08
CA VAL A 199 6.57 -1.17 24.27
C VAL A 199 7.19 -0.38 25.43
N ALA A 200 8.23 0.41 25.13
CA ALA A 200 8.82 1.33 26.12
C ALA A 200 7.84 2.44 26.53
N GLY A 201 6.98 2.88 25.60
CA GLY A 201 5.86 3.77 25.85
C GLY A 201 4.86 3.19 26.85
N VAL A 202 4.39 1.97 26.63
CA VAL A 202 3.47 1.25 27.51
C VAL A 202 4.09 1.07 28.90
N SER A 203 5.34 0.59 28.99
CA SER A 203 6.03 0.47 30.28
C SER A 203 6.10 1.81 31.02
N HIS A 204 6.40 2.90 30.31
CA HIS A 204 6.42 4.23 30.93
C HIS A 204 5.03 4.69 31.41
N LEU A 205 3.97 4.43 30.65
CA LEU A 205 2.59 4.74 31.05
C LEU A 205 2.17 3.94 32.29
N LEU A 206 2.54 2.65 32.37
CA LEU A 206 2.30 1.80 33.54
C LEU A 206 3.02 2.32 34.78
N GLN A 207 4.26 2.78 34.64
CA GLN A 207 5.00 3.41 35.75
C GLN A 207 4.34 4.71 36.19
N LYS A 208 3.99 5.59 35.24
CA LYS A 208 3.47 6.94 35.53
C LYS A 208 2.04 6.92 36.08
N TYR A 209 1.13 6.19 35.43
CA TYR A 209 -0.29 6.18 35.76
C TYR A 209 -0.69 4.97 36.61
N GLY A 210 -0.11 3.81 36.33
CA GLY A 210 -0.32 2.60 37.14
C GLY A 210 0.48 2.59 38.44
N LYS A 211 1.39 3.57 38.65
CA LYS A 211 2.28 3.67 39.82
C LYS A 211 3.10 2.40 40.06
N MET A 212 3.37 1.65 38.99
CA MET A 212 4.13 0.41 39.05
C MET A 212 5.63 0.70 39.15
N LYS A 213 6.37 -0.15 39.86
CA LYS A 213 7.84 -0.13 39.82
C LYS A 213 8.33 -0.53 38.42
N GLU A 214 9.55 -0.13 38.09
CA GLU A 214 10.14 -0.31 36.77
C GLU A 214 10.15 -1.77 36.30
N LEU A 215 10.64 -2.70 37.14
CA LEU A 215 10.72 -4.12 36.79
C LEU A 215 9.33 -4.75 36.51
N PRO A 216 8.32 -4.62 37.38
CA PRO A 216 6.95 -5.07 37.07
C PRO A 216 6.36 -4.46 35.80
N ALA A 217 6.58 -3.16 35.57
CA ALA A 217 6.07 -2.49 34.37
C ALA A 217 6.74 -3.00 33.08
N ALA A 218 8.05 -3.24 33.13
CA ALA A 218 8.79 -3.85 32.03
C ALA A 218 8.30 -5.28 31.75
N LEU A 219 8.14 -6.11 32.78
CA LEU A 219 7.61 -7.48 32.62
C LEU A 219 6.19 -7.48 32.04
N LEU A 220 5.31 -6.59 32.51
CA LEU A 220 3.95 -6.49 31.99
C LEU A 220 3.92 -6.01 30.53
N SER A 221 4.86 -5.15 30.12
CA SER A 221 4.98 -4.73 28.71
C SER A 221 5.34 -5.86 27.75
N LEU A 222 5.81 -7.02 28.24
CA LEU A 222 6.01 -8.22 27.41
C LEU A 222 4.70 -8.76 26.82
N VAL A 223 3.53 -8.40 27.40
CA VAL A 223 2.22 -8.70 26.80
C VAL A 223 2.09 -8.09 25.40
N CYS A 224 2.83 -7.03 25.07
CA CYS A 224 2.87 -6.49 23.72
C CYS A 224 3.41 -7.49 22.68
N LEU A 225 4.13 -8.55 23.09
CA LEU A 225 4.56 -9.63 22.19
C LEU A 225 3.40 -10.45 21.63
N PHE A 226 2.22 -10.43 22.26
CA PHE A 226 1.03 -11.04 21.68
C PHE A 226 0.62 -10.40 20.35
N ILE A 227 0.99 -9.14 20.10
CA ILE A 227 0.66 -8.43 18.85
C ILE A 227 1.35 -9.09 17.65
N PRO A 228 2.70 -9.21 17.58
CA PRO A 228 3.34 -9.91 16.46
C PRO A 228 3.00 -11.40 16.40
N VAL A 229 2.73 -12.06 17.53
CA VAL A 229 2.24 -13.46 17.54
C VAL A 229 0.87 -13.59 16.86
N GLN A 230 -0.05 -12.67 17.17
CA GLN A 230 -1.37 -12.64 16.55
C GLN A 230 -1.28 -12.33 15.06
N MET A 231 -0.44 -11.37 14.67
CA MET A 231 -0.19 -11.07 13.25
C MET A 231 0.34 -12.30 12.51
N ALA A 232 1.36 -12.97 13.05
CA ALA A 232 1.91 -14.19 12.45
C ALA A 232 0.86 -15.30 12.34
N GLY A 233 -0.04 -15.42 13.32
CA GLY A 233 -1.13 -16.39 13.27
C GLY A 233 -2.18 -16.10 12.20
N GLN A 234 -2.44 -14.82 11.89
CA GLN A 234 -3.33 -14.42 10.80
C GLN A 234 -2.68 -14.64 9.44
N THR A 235 -1.40 -14.26 9.29
CA THR A 235 -0.72 -14.20 7.98
C THR A 235 0.14 -15.43 7.64
N TRP A 236 0.05 -16.51 8.40
CA TRP A 236 0.87 -17.68 8.07
C TRP A 236 0.38 -18.38 6.80
N ASN A 237 -0.93 -18.52 6.65
CA ASN A 237 -1.57 -19.26 5.56
C ASN A 237 -1.53 -18.52 4.21
N ASP A 238 -1.54 -17.18 4.20
CA ASP A 238 -1.47 -16.35 3.01
C ASP A 238 -0.03 -16.06 2.56
N HIS A 239 0.96 -16.24 3.43
CA HIS A 239 2.38 -16.20 3.10
C HIS A 239 2.97 -17.58 2.83
N ASP A 240 2.27 -18.66 3.16
CA ASP A 240 2.70 -19.99 2.78
C ASP A 240 2.76 -20.11 1.25
N ARG A 241 3.95 -20.52 0.77
CA ARG A 241 4.25 -20.78 -0.64
C ARG A 241 4.48 -22.26 -0.89
N SER A 242 4.27 -23.12 0.11
CA SER A 242 4.30 -24.57 -0.04
C SER A 242 3.34 -25.01 -1.16
N GLY A 243 3.73 -26.05 -1.90
CA GLY A 243 2.93 -26.60 -2.99
C GLY A 243 2.82 -25.73 -4.25
N ARG A 244 3.47 -24.55 -4.31
CA ARG A 244 3.45 -23.68 -5.49
C ARG A 244 4.56 -24.04 -6.48
N TYR A 245 4.27 -24.99 -7.37
CA TYR A 245 5.24 -25.48 -8.35
C TYR A 245 5.09 -24.87 -9.76
N VAL A 246 4.00 -24.15 -10.03
CA VAL A 246 3.65 -23.66 -11.38
C VAL A 246 4.81 -22.93 -12.07
N CYS A 247 5.45 -21.97 -11.41
CA CYS A 247 6.56 -21.23 -12.02
C CYS A 247 7.73 -22.17 -12.34
N ARG A 248 8.20 -22.95 -11.36
CA ARG A 248 9.29 -23.93 -11.55
C ARG A 248 8.98 -24.90 -12.70
N ASP A 249 7.79 -25.50 -12.68
CA ASP A 249 7.39 -26.51 -13.65
C ASP A 249 7.21 -25.91 -15.05
N PHE A 250 6.74 -24.66 -15.13
CA PHE A 250 6.68 -23.91 -16.39
C PHE A 250 8.07 -23.69 -16.99
N GLY A 251 9.05 -23.24 -16.18
CA GLY A 251 10.44 -23.13 -16.62
C GLY A 251 11.03 -24.48 -17.03
N GLN A 252 10.68 -25.55 -16.34
CA GLN A 252 11.18 -26.90 -16.62
C GLN A 252 10.64 -27.40 -17.97
N ASN A 253 9.35 -27.18 -18.22
CA ASN A 253 8.70 -27.54 -19.47
C ASN A 253 9.35 -26.85 -20.68
N TYR A 254 9.72 -25.56 -20.54
CA TYR A 254 10.45 -24.85 -21.59
C TYR A 254 11.82 -25.49 -21.83
N LEU A 255 12.61 -25.72 -20.79
CA LEU A 255 13.96 -26.30 -20.92
C LEU A 255 13.93 -27.72 -21.48
N MET A 256 12.98 -28.56 -21.06
CA MET A 256 12.81 -29.92 -21.56
C MET A 256 12.40 -29.98 -23.04
N SER A 257 11.90 -28.88 -23.62
CA SER A 257 11.54 -28.81 -25.04
C SER A 257 12.71 -28.46 -25.96
N LEU A 258 13.86 -28.07 -25.38
CA LEU A 258 15.04 -27.64 -26.14
C LEU A 258 15.85 -28.83 -26.65
N GLN A 259 16.59 -28.62 -27.75
CA GLN A 259 17.55 -29.62 -28.21
C GLN A 259 18.68 -29.80 -27.18
N GLU A 260 19.02 -31.04 -26.86
CA GLU A 260 20.10 -31.36 -25.90
C GLU A 260 21.49 -30.91 -26.36
N SER A 261 21.67 -30.66 -27.67
CA SER A 261 22.96 -30.30 -28.27
C SER A 261 22.79 -29.18 -29.30
N GLY A 262 23.89 -28.47 -29.60
CA GLY A 262 23.92 -27.46 -30.65
C GLY A 262 23.54 -26.04 -30.21
N ASN A 263 23.67 -25.71 -28.92
CA ASN A 263 23.39 -24.39 -28.36
C ASN A 263 21.96 -23.90 -28.69
N PRO A 264 20.93 -24.57 -28.14
CA PRO A 264 19.53 -24.23 -28.43
C PRO A 264 19.25 -22.77 -28.03
N ILE A 265 18.54 -22.04 -28.91
CA ILE A 265 18.09 -20.67 -28.66
C ILE A 265 16.60 -20.72 -28.34
N ILE A 266 16.22 -20.16 -27.18
CA ILE A 266 14.83 -20.04 -26.75
C ILE A 266 14.41 -18.58 -26.78
N PHE A 267 13.22 -18.31 -27.32
CA PHE A 267 12.61 -16.98 -27.29
C PHE A 267 11.61 -16.93 -26.14
N THR A 268 11.73 -15.91 -25.30
CA THR A 268 10.86 -15.68 -24.13
C THR A 268 10.16 -14.33 -24.25
N ASN A 269 8.98 -14.19 -23.63
CA ASN A 269 8.26 -12.93 -23.60
C ASN A 269 8.38 -12.24 -22.23
N GLY A 270 9.53 -11.60 -22.01
CA GLY A 270 9.79 -10.80 -20.82
C GLY A 270 9.99 -11.61 -19.55
N ASP A 271 9.78 -10.94 -18.42
CA ASP A 271 10.17 -11.40 -17.09
C ASP A 271 9.45 -12.69 -16.64
N ASN A 272 8.15 -12.81 -16.95
CA ASN A 272 7.33 -13.95 -16.53
C ASN A 272 7.78 -15.28 -17.15
N ASP A 273 8.35 -15.23 -18.37
CA ASP A 273 8.89 -16.40 -19.06
C ASP A 273 10.36 -16.63 -18.69
N THR A 274 11.11 -15.56 -18.42
CA THR A 274 12.57 -15.63 -18.26
C THR A 274 12.98 -16.02 -16.85
N PHE A 275 12.34 -15.48 -15.80
CA PHE A 275 12.74 -15.77 -14.42
C PHE A 275 12.59 -17.25 -14.04
N PRO A 276 11.52 -17.97 -14.42
CA PRO A 276 11.44 -19.40 -14.16
C PRO A 276 12.56 -20.23 -14.80
N LEU A 277 13.03 -19.82 -15.98
CA LEU A 277 14.13 -20.49 -16.67
C LEU A 277 15.43 -20.32 -15.91
N TRP A 278 15.75 -19.10 -15.50
CA TRP A 278 16.96 -18.81 -14.72
C TRP A 278 16.95 -19.58 -13.41
N TYR A 279 15.81 -19.60 -12.70
CA TYR A 279 15.67 -20.37 -11.46
C TYR A 279 15.99 -21.86 -11.62
N ASN A 280 15.60 -22.49 -12.73
CA ASN A 280 15.86 -23.91 -12.97
C ASN A 280 17.28 -24.21 -13.49
N GLN A 281 18.01 -23.18 -13.91
CA GLN A 281 19.40 -23.31 -14.38
C GLN A 281 20.42 -23.18 -13.25
N GLU A 282 20.03 -22.57 -12.12
CA GLU A 282 20.81 -22.51 -10.88
C GLU A 282 20.71 -23.82 -10.08
#